data_AF-V6HDP6-F1
#
_entry.id   AF-V6HDP6-F1
#
_cell.length_a   1.000
_cell.length_b   1.000
_cell.length_c   1.000
_cell.angle_alpha   90.00
_cell.angle_beta   90.00
_cell.angle_gamma   90.00
#
_symmetry.space_group_name_H-M   'P 1'
#
loop_
_entity.id
_entity.type
_entity.pdbx_description
1 polymer ?
#
loop_
_entity_poly.entity_id
_entity_poly.type
_entity_poly.pdbx_seq_one_letter_code
_entity_poly.pdbx_strand_id
1 'polypeptide(L)' 'MPWFSDKKEWANTKLIFDLNEKDGVTELNFTHDGLTPDLECYTDCEEGWTHWIRTSLFSYFTTGKGVFRAPTK' A
#
# COMPACT_ATOMS: atom_id res chain seq x y z
N MET A 1 -13.33 3.45 5.56
CA MET A 1 -14.46 3.12 4.67
C MET A 1 -15.69 2.79 5.52
N PRO A 2 -16.76 3.60 5.47
CA PRO A 2 -17.95 3.34 6.31
C PRO A 2 -18.70 2.08 5.89
N TRP A 3 -18.48 1.57 4.68
CA TRP A 3 -19.14 0.40 4.10
C TRP A 3 -18.67 -0.96 4.62
N PHE A 4 -17.43 -1.12 5.11
CA PHE A 4 -17.00 -2.41 5.67
C PHE A 4 -17.67 -2.71 7.01
N SER A 5 -18.10 -3.93 7.21
CA SER A 5 -18.79 -4.35 8.44
C SER A 5 -17.81 -4.43 9.62
N ASP A 6 -16.59 -4.94 9.38
CA ASP A 6 -15.52 -4.93 10.36
C ASP A 6 -14.62 -3.70 10.19
N LYS A 7 -14.35 -3.00 11.29
CA LYS A 7 -13.45 -1.82 11.32
C LYS A 7 -12.05 -2.17 11.86
N LYS A 8 -11.85 -3.42 12.26
CA LYS A 8 -10.61 -3.95 12.83
C LYS A 8 -9.91 -4.91 11.89
N GLU A 9 -10.24 -4.91 10.60
CA GLU A 9 -9.63 -5.81 9.60
C GLU A 9 -8.10 -5.65 9.51
N TRP A 10 -7.57 -4.47 9.86
CA TRP A 10 -6.12 -4.22 9.91
C TRP A 10 -5.54 -4.41 11.33
N ALA A 11 -6.33 -4.83 12.31
CA ALA A 11 -5.81 -5.09 13.65
C ALA A 11 -4.88 -6.31 13.62
N ASN A 12 -3.69 -6.16 14.20
CA ASN A 12 -2.65 -7.18 14.21
C ASN A 12 -2.06 -7.54 12.82
N THR A 13 -2.31 -6.73 11.79
CA THR A 13 -1.59 -6.84 10.51
C THR A 13 -0.29 -6.03 10.56
N LYS A 14 0.61 -6.25 9.60
CA LYS A 14 1.88 -5.52 9.50
C LYS A 14 2.11 -5.02 8.08
N LEU A 15 2.64 -3.81 7.98
CA LEU A 15 3.16 -3.25 6.73
C LEU A 15 4.67 -3.39 6.75
N ILE A 16 5.19 -4.24 5.87
CA ILE A 16 6.60 -4.60 5.80
C ILE A 16 7.19 -3.97 4.53
N PHE A 17 8.30 -3.26 4.71
CA PHE A 17 9.05 -2.61 3.65
C PHE A 17 10.47 -3.18 3.66
N ASP A 18 10.75 -4.09 2.74
CA ASP A 18 12.07 -4.68 2.58
C ASP A 18 12.85 -3.90 1.52
N LEU A 19 13.94 -3.27 1.95
CA LEU A 19 14.81 -2.46 1.11
C LEU A 19 16.08 -3.24 0.79
N ASN A 20 16.38 -3.39 -0.49
CA ASN A 20 17.60 -4.03 -0.96
C ASN A 20 18.31 -3.10 -1.94
N GLU A 21 19.64 -3.04 -1.85
CA GLU A 21 20.44 -2.37 -2.86
C GLU A 21 20.80 -3.37 -3.96
N LYS A 22 20.62 -2.96 -5.22
CA LYS A 22 20.95 -3.75 -6.40
C LYS A 22 21.48 -2.83 -7.50
N ASP A 23 22.75 -2.98 -7.82
CA ASP A 23 23.43 -2.25 -8.90
C ASP A 23 23.29 -0.71 -8.74
N GLY A 24 23.36 -0.20 -7.51
CA GLY A 24 23.18 1.23 -7.22
C GLY A 24 21.73 1.73 -7.28
N VAL A 25 20.75 0.83 -7.41
CA VAL A 25 19.32 1.11 -7.32
C VAL A 25 18.76 0.49 -6.04
N THR A 26 17.86 1.20 -5.36
CA THR A 26 17.12 0.64 -4.24
C THR A 26 15.87 -0.08 -4.75
N GLU A 27 15.81 -1.39 -4.55
CA GLU A 27 14.60 -2.20 -4.70
C GLU A 27 13.81 -2.17 -3.39
N LEU A 28 12.52 -1.87 -3.47
CA LEU A 28 11.59 -1.89 -2.34
C LEU A 28 10.54 -2.95 -2.60
N ASN A 29 10.51 -3.97 -1.74
CA ASN A 29 9.47 -4.98 -1.71
C ASN A 29 8.50 -4.64 -0.57
N PHE A 30 7.22 -4.49 -0.91
CA PHE A 30 6.17 -4.15 0.04
C PHE A 30 5.27 -5.36 0.28
N THR A 31 5.03 -5.66 1.56
CA THR A 31 4.12 -6.73 1.98
C THR A 31 3.15 -6.20 3.04
N HIS A 32 1.84 -6.41 2.84
CA HIS A 32 0.85 -6.25 3.89
C HIS A 32 0.56 -7.62 4.51
N ASP A 33 1.33 -7.99 5.53
CA ASP A 33 1.19 -9.25 6.25
C ASP A 33 -0.10 -9.26 7.08
N GLY A 34 -0.98 -10.22 6.79
CA GLY A 34 -2.33 -10.30 7.35
C GLY A 34 -3.45 -9.78 6.44
N LEU A 35 -3.13 -9.20 5.27
CA LEU A 35 -4.13 -8.90 4.25
C LEU A 35 -4.47 -10.17 3.46
N THR A 36 -5.59 -10.82 3.80
CA THR A 36 -6.03 -12.07 3.18
C THR A 36 -7.29 -11.86 2.33
N PRO A 37 -7.54 -12.68 1.30
CA PRO A 37 -8.74 -12.59 0.45
C PRO A 37 -10.08 -12.72 1.20
N ASP A 38 -10.07 -13.24 2.42
CA ASP A 38 -11.27 -13.39 3.26
C ASP A 38 -11.71 -12.07 3.91
N LEU A 39 -10.87 -11.02 3.87
CA LEU A 39 -11.22 -9.69 4.37
C LEU A 39 -12.10 -8.95 3.37
N GLU A 40 -13.11 -8.26 3.87
CA GLU A 40 -14.04 -7.45 3.06
C GLU A 40 -13.28 -6.33 2.33
N CYS A 41 -12.24 -5.79 2.96
CA CYS A 41 -11.39 -4.77 2.36
C CYS A 41 -10.33 -5.27 1.39
N TYR A 42 -10.19 -6.58 1.15
CA TYR A 42 -9.05 -7.12 0.40
C TYR A 42 -8.87 -6.45 -0.97
N THR A 43 -9.92 -6.43 -1.79
CA THR A 43 -9.90 -5.89 -3.15
C THR A 43 -9.52 -4.41 -3.18
N ASP A 44 -10.15 -3.61 -2.32
CA ASP A 44 -9.89 -2.17 -2.22
C ASP A 44 -8.49 -1.88 -1.68
N CYS A 45 -8.01 -2.71 -0.73
CA CYS A 45 -6.67 -2.59 -0.17
C CYS A 45 -5.59 -2.97 -1.19
N GLU A 46 -5.79 -4.03 -1.97
CA GLU A 46 -4.86 -4.46 -3.01
C GLU A 46 -4.70 -3.39 -4.10
N GLU A 47 -5.82 -2.86 -4.61
CA GLU A 47 -5.79 -1.78 -5.60
C GLU A 47 -5.18 -0.50 -5.00
N GLY A 48 -5.56 -0.17 -3.77
CA GLY A 48 -5.02 0.96 -3.02
C GLY A 48 -3.50 0.89 -2.86
N TRP A 49 -2.99 -0.27 -2.45
CA TRP A 49 -1.54 -0.48 -2.27
C TRP A 49 -0.78 -0.37 -3.58
N THR A 50 -1.35 -0.86 -4.69
CA THR A 50 -0.78 -0.68 -6.02
C THR A 50 -0.56 0.81 -6.32
N HIS A 51 -1.56 1.67 -6.07
CA HIS A 51 -1.40 3.12 -6.27
C HIS A 51 -0.40 3.74 -5.27
N TRP A 52 -0.56 3.50 -3.97
CA TRP A 52 0.24 4.16 -2.95
C TRP A 52 1.72 3.79 -3.03
N ILE A 53 2.05 2.52 -3.27
CA ILE A 53 3.43 2.05 -3.34
C ILE A 53 4.04 2.33 -4.70
N ARG A 54 3.41 1.86 -5.79
CA ARG A 54 4.03 1.90 -7.12
C ARG A 54 3.96 3.27 -7.79
N THR A 55 2.99 4.11 -7.41
CA THR A 55 2.82 5.44 -8.00
C THR A 55 3.24 6.53 -7.03
N SER A 56 2.56 6.66 -5.90
CA SER A 56 2.74 7.83 -5.02
C SER A 56 4.09 7.82 -4.30
N LEU A 57 4.45 6.71 -3.64
CA LEU A 57 5.70 6.57 -2.91
C LEU A 57 6.90 6.58 -3.86
N PHE A 58 6.81 5.87 -4.99
CA PHE A 58 7.84 5.92 -6.03
C PHE A 58 8.08 7.34 -6.57
N SER A 59 7.01 8.08 -6.87
CA SER A 59 7.11 9.48 -7.27
C SER A 59 7.75 10.33 -6.18
N TYR A 60 7.39 10.10 -4.92
CA TYR A 60 7.97 10.85 -3.80
C TYR A 60 9.48 10.60 -3.67
N PHE A 61 9.93 9.35 -3.77
CA PHE A 61 11.37 9.03 -3.70
C PHE A 61 12.18 9.58 -4.87
N THR A 62 11.59 9.66 -6.06
CA THR A 62 12.31 10.08 -7.27
C THR A 62 12.21 11.58 -7.56
N THR A 63 11.18 12.26 -7.05
CA THR A 63 10.88 13.68 -7.39
C THR A 63 10.67 14.59 -6.18
N GLY A 64 10.58 14.03 -4.97
CA GLY A 64 10.21 14.76 -3.76
C GLY A 64 8.71 15.08 -3.63
N LYS A 65 7.86 14.61 -4.56
CA LYS A 65 6.41 14.85 -4.53
C LYS A 65 5.61 13.55 -4.75
N GLY A 66 4.66 13.28 -3.87
CA GLY A 66 3.72 12.17 -4.01
C GLY A 66 2.58 12.48 -4.97
N VAL A 67 1.93 11.41 -5.46
CA VAL A 67 0.73 11.52 -6.32
C VAL A 67 -0.50 11.20 -5.48
N PHE A 68 -1.12 12.25 -4.96
CA PHE A 68 -2.39 12.13 -4.25
C PHE A 68 -3.52 12.04 -5.28
N ARG A 69 -4.30 10.94 -5.26
CA ARG A 69 -5.58 10.93 -5.96
C ARG A 69 -6.59 11.67 -5.10
N ALA A 70 -7.28 12.66 -5.68
CA ALA A 70 -8.47 13.20 -5.03
C ALA A 70 -9.50 12.06 -4.87
N PRO A 71 -10.21 11.97 -3.73
CA PRO A 71 -11.24 10.95 -3.56
C PRO A 71 -12.28 11.11 -4.67
N THR A 72 -12.43 10.07 -5.50
CA THR A 72 -13.60 9.94 -6.38
C THR A 72 -14.80 9.70 -5.49
N LYS A 73 -15.75 10.64 -5.51
CA LYS A 73 -17.03 10.57 -4.78
C LYS A 73 -17.82 9.32 -5.14
#